data_AF-A0A2T0FD46-F1
#
_entry.id   AF-A0A2T0FD46-F1
#
_cell.length_a   1.000
_cell.length_b   1.000
_cell.length_c   1.000
_cell.angle_alpha   90.00
_cell.angle_beta   90.00
_cell.angle_gamma   90.00
#
_symmetry.space_group_name_H-M   'P 1'
#
loop_
_entity.id
_entity.type
_entity.pdbx_description
1 polymer ?
#
loop_
_entity_poly.entity_id
_entity_poly.type
_entity_poly.pdbx_seq_one_letter_code
_entity_poly.pdbx_strand_id
1 'polypeptide(L)'
;MEHTELQTPYHCVNPSAIKTFLRQSRAISDDKIPSSLTQRSCGEVLPRMYNEWRKRDDILAFCGAVAGGSLDESLPDNTAQIKTLTSHARDHIEFAKTQNDPRVDSYAARDETALKDLERDSTMQWVRREKLTEEIIRETTVRIIADKCGGLGVDAQQFHRY
;
A
#
# COMPACT_ATOMS: atom_id res chain seq x y z
N MET A 1 1.61 -10.26 -11.43
CA MET A 1 1.23 -10.06 -10.02
C MET A 1 0.10 -9.06 -10.02
N GLU A 2 -1.06 -9.50 -9.56
CA GLU A 2 -2.25 -8.65 -9.50
C GLU A 2 -2.19 -7.81 -8.22
N HIS A 3 -2.65 -6.56 -8.26
CA HIS A 3 -2.62 -5.66 -7.09
C HIS A 3 -3.39 -6.22 -5.88
N THR A 4 -4.39 -7.06 -6.11
CA THR A 4 -5.19 -7.77 -5.10
C THR A 4 -4.38 -8.80 -4.31
N GLU A 5 -3.38 -9.45 -4.92
CA GLU A 5 -2.48 -10.41 -4.25
C GLU A 5 -1.63 -9.72 -3.17
N LEU A 6 -1.42 -8.40 -3.29
CA LEU A 6 -0.65 -7.59 -2.35
C LEU A 6 -1.47 -7.07 -1.17
N GLN A 7 -2.80 -7.22 -1.19
CA GLN A 7 -3.71 -6.76 -0.13
C GLN A 7 -3.77 -7.78 1.01
N THR A 8 -2.63 -7.98 1.67
CA THR A 8 -2.52 -8.83 2.86
C THR A 8 -1.93 -8.03 4.02
N PRO A 9 -2.37 -8.25 5.28
CA PRO A 9 -1.81 -7.52 6.43
C PRO A 9 -0.29 -7.67 6.55
N TYR A 10 0.23 -8.85 6.19
CA TYR A 10 1.66 -9.13 6.15
C TYR A 10 2.42 -8.14 5.27
N HIS A 11 1.91 -7.84 4.07
CA HIS A 11 2.55 -6.89 3.16
C HIS A 11 2.46 -5.45 3.64
N CYS A 12 1.52 -5.09 4.51
CA CYS A 12 1.46 -3.75 5.11
C CYS A 12 2.51 -3.55 6.22
N VAL A 13 2.78 -4.58 7.01
CA VAL A 13 3.85 -4.57 8.03
C VAL A 13 5.22 -4.69 7.35
N ASN A 14 5.33 -5.51 6.30
CA ASN A 14 6.55 -5.70 5.51
C ASN A 14 6.37 -5.20 4.06
N PRO A 15 6.46 -3.88 3.81
CA PRO A 15 6.03 -3.24 2.55
C PRO A 15 6.98 -3.40 1.36
N SER A 16 7.95 -4.31 1.40
CA SER A 16 8.94 -4.46 0.31
C SER A 16 8.31 -4.82 -1.03
N ALA A 17 7.31 -5.72 -1.02
CA ALA A 17 6.56 -6.10 -2.22
C ALA A 17 5.70 -4.93 -2.73
N ILE A 18 4.96 -4.26 -1.84
CA ILE A 18 4.13 -3.09 -2.18
C ILE A 18 4.99 -1.95 -2.73
N LYS A 19 6.11 -1.60 -2.09
CA LYS A 19 7.04 -0.56 -2.57
C LYS A 19 7.57 -0.86 -3.96
N THR A 20 7.88 -2.12 -4.24
CA THR A 20 8.32 -2.54 -5.57
C THR A 20 7.20 -2.36 -6.60
N PHE A 21 5.98 -2.77 -6.25
CA PHE A 21 4.78 -2.54 -7.07
C PHE A 21 4.53 -1.05 -7.34
N LEU A 22 4.53 -0.20 -6.31
CA LEU A 22 4.31 1.25 -6.45
C LEU A 22 5.33 1.87 -7.41
N ARG A 23 6.63 1.52 -7.24
CA ARG A 23 7.69 1.98 -8.14
C ARG A 23 7.47 1.53 -9.58
N GLN A 24 7.10 0.27 -9.79
CA GLN A 24 6.85 -0.26 -11.14
C GLN A 24 5.61 0.37 -11.78
N SER A 25 4.52 0.53 -11.02
CA SER A 25 3.29 1.17 -11.50
C SER A 25 3.58 2.61 -11.95
N ARG A 26 4.27 3.41 -11.12
CA ARG A 26 4.71 4.78 -11.47
C ARG A 26 5.58 4.82 -12.73
N ALA A 27 6.52 3.87 -12.89
CA ALA A 27 7.36 3.78 -14.07
C ALA A 27 6.60 3.44 -15.37
N ILE A 28 5.45 2.75 -15.24
CA ILE A 28 4.59 2.39 -16.38
C ILE A 28 3.62 3.53 -16.71
N SER A 29 3.02 4.17 -15.70
CA SER A 29 2.01 5.21 -15.88
C SER A 29 2.60 6.60 -16.02
N ASP A 30 3.42 7.06 -15.07
CA ASP A 30 3.73 8.46 -14.81
C ASP A 30 5.11 8.88 -15.36
N ASP A 31 6.18 8.13 -15.08
CA ASP A 31 7.57 8.52 -15.39
C ASP A 31 7.83 8.74 -16.89
N LYS A 32 7.03 8.10 -17.75
CA LYS A 32 7.15 8.19 -19.21
C LYS A 32 6.36 9.34 -19.81
N ILE A 33 5.41 9.94 -19.09
CA ILE A 33 4.52 11.00 -19.59
C ILE A 33 5.30 12.21 -20.13
N PRO A 34 6.36 12.71 -19.47
CA PRO A 34 7.13 13.85 -19.98
C PRO A 34 7.75 13.59 -21.36
N SER A 35 8.10 12.36 -21.70
CA SER A 35 8.79 12.04 -22.97
C SER A 35 7.88 11.42 -24.03
N SER A 36 6.85 10.67 -23.64
CA SER A 36 5.97 9.94 -24.57
C SER A 36 4.70 10.69 -24.96
N LEU A 37 4.29 11.70 -24.19
CA LEU A 37 3.03 12.40 -24.44
C LEU A 37 3.15 13.35 -25.64
N THR A 38 2.30 13.10 -26.63
CA THR A 38 2.07 13.95 -27.81
C THR A 38 0.61 14.40 -27.81
N GLN A 39 0.28 15.51 -28.48
CA GLN A 39 -1.10 16.04 -28.48
C GLN A 39 -2.15 15.03 -28.98
N ARG A 40 -1.76 14.09 -29.86
CA ARG A 40 -2.66 13.04 -30.38
C ARG A 40 -2.90 11.90 -29.39
N SER A 41 -2.00 11.67 -28.44
CA SER A 41 -2.12 10.57 -27.46
C SER A 41 -2.84 10.96 -26.16
N CYS A 42 -3.27 12.22 -26.04
CA CYS A 42 -3.95 12.73 -24.85
C CYS A 42 -5.22 11.96 -24.45
N GLY A 43 -6.01 11.49 -25.43
CA GLY A 43 -7.24 10.74 -25.16
C GLY A 43 -7.02 9.33 -24.60
N GLU A 44 -5.88 8.71 -24.89
CA GLU A 44 -5.59 7.32 -24.52
C GLU A 44 -4.82 7.20 -23.19
N VAL A 45 -4.01 8.22 -22.87
CA VAL A 45 -3.14 8.20 -21.68
C VAL A 45 -3.95 8.31 -20.38
N LEU A 46 -5.00 9.15 -20.36
CA LEU A 46 -5.79 9.42 -19.17
C LEU A 46 -6.46 8.15 -18.59
N PRO A 47 -7.25 7.35 -19.35
CA PRO A 47 -7.88 6.13 -18.81
C PRO A 47 -6.87 5.12 -18.25
N ARG A 48 -5.74 4.94 -18.94
CA ARG A 48 -4.67 4.02 -18.51
C ARG A 48 -4.07 4.46 -17.17
N MET A 49 -3.80 5.74 -17.03
CA MET A 49 -3.23 6.33 -15.83
C MET A 49 -4.19 6.20 -14.64
N TYR A 50 -5.47 6.52 -14.81
CA TYR A 50 -6.47 6.36 -13.76
C TYR A 50 -6.59 4.93 -13.24
N ASN A 51 -6.51 3.95 -14.14
CA ASN A 51 -6.53 2.54 -13.73
C ASN A 51 -5.31 2.18 -12.87
N GLU A 52 -4.13 2.72 -13.18
CA GLU A 52 -2.92 2.48 -12.38
C GLU A 52 -2.99 3.22 -11.03
N TRP A 53 -3.47 4.45 -11.02
CA TRP A 53 -3.65 5.24 -9.80
C TRP A 53 -4.61 4.55 -8.82
N ARG A 54 -5.76 4.08 -9.32
CA ARG A 54 -6.74 3.34 -8.51
C ARG A 54 -6.12 2.12 -7.83
N LYS A 55 -5.35 1.30 -8.57
CA LYS A 55 -4.69 0.12 -7.98
C LYS A 55 -3.76 0.50 -6.83
N ARG A 56 -3.05 1.63 -6.94
CA ARG A 56 -2.17 2.14 -5.88
C ARG A 56 -2.97 2.63 -4.68
N ASP A 57 -4.07 3.35 -4.91
CA ASP A 57 -4.97 3.80 -3.84
C ASP A 57 -5.59 2.63 -3.09
N ASP A 58 -6.06 1.61 -3.81
CA ASP A 58 -6.68 0.44 -3.22
C ASP A 58 -5.72 -0.26 -2.24
N ILE A 59 -4.44 -0.37 -2.60
CA ILE A 59 -3.40 -0.94 -1.72
C ILE A 59 -3.12 -0.01 -0.52
N LEU A 60 -2.96 1.29 -0.75
CA LEU A 60 -2.65 2.24 0.33
C LEU A 60 -3.85 2.45 1.28
N ALA A 61 -5.07 2.37 0.77
CA ALA A 61 -6.31 2.40 1.55
C ALA A 61 -6.44 1.13 2.39
N PHE A 62 -6.20 -0.04 1.79
CA PHE A 62 -6.17 -1.31 2.51
C PHE A 62 -5.17 -1.27 3.67
N CYS A 63 -3.91 -0.88 3.43
CA CYS A 63 -2.91 -0.80 4.49
C CYS A 63 -3.22 0.29 5.53
N GLY A 64 -3.87 1.39 5.13
CA GLY A 64 -4.39 2.39 6.08
C GLY A 64 -5.45 1.82 7.01
N ALA A 65 -6.38 1.01 6.48
CA ALA A 65 -7.40 0.34 7.28
C ALA A 65 -6.83 -0.75 8.20
N VAL A 66 -5.83 -1.51 7.72
CA VAL A 66 -5.07 -2.48 8.55
C VAL A 66 -4.38 -1.77 9.70
N ALA A 67 -3.64 -0.68 9.44
CA ALA A 67 -2.97 0.09 10.48
C ALA A 67 -3.95 0.78 11.45
N GLY A 68 -5.12 1.21 10.95
CA GLY A 68 -6.18 1.84 11.76
C GLY A 68 -7.05 0.90 12.60
N GLY A 69 -6.90 -0.42 12.45
CA GLY A 69 -7.57 -1.42 13.31
C GLY A 69 -8.93 -1.85 12.80
N SER A 70 -9.31 -1.37 11.62
CA SER A 70 -10.61 -1.64 11.01
C SER A 70 -10.70 -3.03 10.35
N LEU A 71 -9.57 -3.72 10.18
CA LEU A 71 -9.46 -5.02 9.50
C LEU A 71 -8.77 -6.08 10.36
N ASP A 72 -8.61 -5.80 11.65
CA ASP A 72 -7.93 -6.70 12.58
C ASP A 72 -8.94 -7.74 13.12
N GLU A 73 -8.63 -9.03 12.93
CA GLU A 73 -9.26 -10.25 13.49
C GLU A 73 -10.11 -11.19 12.61
N SER A 74 -10.67 -10.79 11.45
CA SER A 74 -11.57 -11.71 10.70
C SER A 74 -11.11 -12.12 9.30
N LEU A 75 -9.92 -11.70 8.85
CA LEU A 75 -9.42 -12.08 7.53
C LEU A 75 -8.67 -13.41 7.58
N PRO A 76 -8.94 -14.33 6.63
CA PRO A 76 -8.43 -15.69 6.68
C PRO A 76 -6.90 -15.68 6.74
N ASP A 77 -6.39 -16.52 7.64
CA ASP A 77 -5.00 -16.82 7.91
C ASP A 77 -4.30 -17.34 6.64
N ASN A 78 -4.01 -16.45 5.68
CA ASN A 78 -3.12 -16.74 4.54
C ASN A 78 -1.67 -16.92 5.01
N THR A 79 -1.43 -16.82 6.31
CA THR A 79 -0.29 -17.44 6.97
C THR A 79 -0.17 -18.92 6.58
N ALA A 80 -1.20 -19.65 6.14
CA ALA A 80 -1.04 -21.02 5.62
C ALA A 80 -0.07 -21.12 4.43
N GLN A 81 0.00 -20.10 3.56
CA GLN A 81 0.96 -20.03 2.44
C GLN A 81 2.36 -19.56 2.87
N ILE A 82 2.47 -18.78 3.95
CA ILE A 82 3.75 -18.35 4.54
C ILE A 82 4.34 -19.44 5.46
N LYS A 83 3.48 -20.15 6.19
CA LYS A 83 3.82 -21.23 7.14
C LYS A 83 4.43 -22.45 6.45
N THR A 84 4.20 -22.67 5.15
CA THR A 84 4.83 -23.77 4.39
C THR A 84 6.30 -23.51 4.07
N LEU A 85 6.79 -22.26 4.17
CA LEU A 85 8.16 -21.90 3.80
C LEU A 85 9.18 -22.02 4.95
N THR A 86 8.75 -22.17 6.20
CA THR A 86 9.66 -22.24 7.37
C THR A 86 9.13 -23.18 8.46
N SER A 87 9.49 -24.46 8.39
CA SER A 87 9.18 -25.46 9.42
C SER A 87 9.78 -25.12 10.79
N HIS A 88 11.00 -24.58 10.82
CA HIS A 88 11.69 -24.21 12.07
C HIS A 88 11.09 -23.00 12.80
N ALA A 89 10.34 -22.13 12.11
CA ALA A 89 9.72 -20.98 12.76
C ALA A 89 8.51 -21.37 13.61
N ARG A 90 7.83 -22.49 13.30
CA ARG A 90 6.64 -22.93 14.04
C ARG A 90 6.97 -23.32 15.49
N ASP A 91 7.99 -24.15 15.69
CA ASP A 91 8.33 -24.68 17.02
C ASP A 91 8.74 -23.57 17.99
N HIS A 92 9.45 -22.54 17.49
CA HIS A 92 9.83 -21.37 18.27
C HIS A 92 8.64 -20.43 18.57
N ILE A 93 7.71 -20.26 17.63
CA ILE A 93 6.51 -19.41 17.81
C ILE A 93 5.51 -20.06 18.78
N GLU A 94 5.33 -21.38 18.72
CA GLU A 94 4.42 -22.12 19.60
C GLU A 94 4.94 -22.20 21.05
N PHE A 95 6.26 -22.39 21.21
CA PHE A 95 6.92 -22.33 22.51
C PHE A 95 6.86 -20.91 23.13
N ALA A 96 7.02 -19.85 22.31
CA ALA A 96 6.90 -18.47 22.78
C ALA A 96 5.47 -18.11 23.20
N LYS A 97 4.45 -18.59 22.49
CA LYS A 97 3.03 -18.36 22.82
C LYS A 97 2.59 -19.07 24.11
N THR A 98 3.18 -20.21 24.43
CA THR A 98 2.88 -20.93 25.68
C THR A 98 3.55 -20.29 26.90
N GLN A 99 4.64 -19.54 26.72
CA GLN A 99 5.25 -18.76 27.82
C GLN A 99 4.55 -17.41 28.08
N ASN A 100 3.89 -16.83 27.08
CA ASN A 100 3.23 -15.54 27.17
C ASN A 100 1.70 -15.65 27.31
N ASP A 101 1.20 -16.48 28.23
CA ASP A 101 -0.21 -16.39 28.64
C ASP A 101 -0.37 -15.11 29.48
N PRO A 102 -1.24 -14.15 29.11
CA PRO A 102 -1.48 -12.92 29.87
C PRO A 102 -1.88 -13.16 31.34
N ARG A 103 -2.36 -14.36 31.68
CA ARG A 103 -2.65 -14.79 33.06
C ARG A 103 -1.41 -15.25 33.83
N VAL A 104 -0.40 -15.76 33.14
CA VAL A 104 0.87 -16.21 33.71
C VAL A 104 1.83 -15.02 33.85
N ASP A 105 1.84 -14.10 32.88
CA ASP A 105 2.59 -12.84 32.96
C ASP A 105 1.82 -11.67 32.33
N SER A 106 1.27 -10.81 33.20
CA SER A 106 0.54 -9.61 32.79
C SER A 106 1.44 -8.48 32.26
N TYR A 107 2.75 -8.49 32.56
CA TYR A 107 3.69 -7.50 32.01
C TYR A 107 4.11 -7.88 30.60
N ALA A 108 4.39 -9.16 30.34
CA ALA A 108 4.68 -9.65 28.99
C ALA A 108 3.55 -9.32 27.99
N ALA A 109 2.28 -9.44 28.41
CA ALA A 109 1.13 -9.08 27.58
C ALA A 109 1.04 -7.57 27.26
N ARG A 110 1.48 -6.70 28.18
CA ARG A 110 1.55 -5.25 27.95
C ARG A 110 2.64 -4.92 26.95
N ASP A 111 3.81 -5.54 27.11
CA ASP A 111 4.94 -5.33 26.22
C ASP A 111 4.60 -5.80 24.79
N GLU A 112 3.93 -6.94 24.63
CA GLU A 112 3.45 -7.40 23.32
C GLU A 112 2.47 -6.41 22.67
N THR A 113 1.54 -5.87 23.45
CA THR A 113 0.59 -4.86 22.95
C THR A 113 1.32 -3.60 22.51
N ALA A 114 2.28 -3.12 23.32
CA ALA A 114 3.09 -1.96 22.98
C ALA A 114 3.91 -2.16 21.69
N LEU A 115 4.43 -3.37 21.48
CA LEU A 115 5.14 -3.72 20.23
C LEU A 115 4.18 -3.70 19.03
N LYS A 116 2.98 -4.27 19.16
CA LYS A 116 1.95 -4.21 18.11
C LYS A 116 1.57 -2.77 17.79
N ASP A 117 1.38 -1.93 18.80
CA ASP A 117 1.06 -0.51 18.61
C ASP A 117 2.19 0.22 17.86
N LEU A 118 3.45 -0.04 18.21
CA LEU A 118 4.62 0.50 17.50
C LEU A 118 4.66 0.06 16.03
N GLU A 119 4.36 -1.21 15.74
CA GLU A 119 4.28 -1.72 14.35
C GLU A 119 3.15 -1.02 13.57
N ARG A 120 1.97 -0.88 14.17
CA ARG A 120 0.82 -0.18 13.57
C ARG A 120 1.14 1.27 13.26
N ASP A 121 1.78 1.97 14.20
CA ASP A 121 2.21 3.36 14.04
C ASP A 121 3.23 3.50 12.90
N SER A 122 4.20 2.57 12.83
CA SER A 122 5.19 2.52 11.75
C SER A 122 4.52 2.31 10.38
N THR A 123 3.59 1.36 10.27
CA THR A 123 2.81 1.12 9.05
C THR A 123 1.98 2.35 8.68
N MET A 124 1.28 2.97 9.63
CA MET A 124 0.48 4.17 9.41
C MET A 124 1.35 5.32 8.89
N GLN A 125 2.52 5.54 9.49
CA GLN A 125 3.45 6.58 9.06
C GLN A 125 3.97 6.31 7.63
N TRP A 126 4.28 5.05 7.31
CA TRP A 126 4.68 4.67 5.95
C TRP A 126 3.56 4.92 4.94
N VAL A 127 2.32 4.46 5.20
CA VAL A 127 1.17 4.69 4.31
C VAL A 127 0.95 6.18 4.07
N ARG A 128 1.03 7.02 5.11
CA ARG A 128 0.90 8.47 4.97
C ARG A 128 1.96 9.06 4.03
N ARG A 129 3.23 8.65 4.15
CA ARG A 129 4.31 9.11 3.25
C ARG A 129 4.09 8.68 1.81
N GLU A 130 3.64 7.45 1.57
CA GLU A 130 3.33 7.00 0.21
C GLU A 130 2.14 7.77 -0.38
N LYS A 131 1.09 8.05 0.41
CA LYS A 131 -0.04 8.88 -0.04
C LYS A 131 0.40 10.30 -0.43
N LEU A 132 1.28 10.93 0.35
CA LEU A 132 1.86 12.22 0.00
C LEU A 132 2.70 12.15 -1.29
N THR A 133 3.43 11.05 -1.49
CA THR A 133 4.19 10.83 -2.72
C THR A 133 3.26 10.70 -3.92
N GLU A 134 2.14 9.96 -3.78
CA GLU A 134 1.14 9.85 -4.84
C GLU A 134 0.48 11.20 -5.15
N GLU A 135 0.18 12.02 -4.15
CA GLU A 135 -0.35 13.36 -4.34
C GLU A 135 0.59 14.23 -5.19
N ILE A 136 1.88 14.28 -4.84
CA ILE A 136 2.90 15.02 -5.61
C ILE A 136 3.00 14.52 -7.05
N ILE A 137 2.99 13.20 -7.24
CA ILE A 137 3.06 12.59 -8.57
C ILE A 137 1.84 12.97 -9.40
N ARG A 138 0.63 12.88 -8.83
CA ARG A 138 -0.62 13.25 -9.51
C ARG A 138 -0.62 14.70 -9.94
N GLU A 139 -0.30 15.61 -9.03
CA GLU A 139 -0.22 17.05 -9.34
C GLU A 139 0.76 17.32 -10.48
N THR A 140 1.95 16.72 -10.40
CA THR A 140 2.99 16.88 -11.43
C THR A 140 2.54 16.34 -12.77
N THR A 141 1.96 15.14 -12.79
CA THR A 141 1.49 14.49 -14.00
C THR A 141 0.34 15.26 -14.65
N VAL A 142 -0.65 15.70 -13.87
CA VAL A 142 -1.80 16.49 -14.37
C VAL A 142 -1.32 17.80 -14.98
N ARG A 143 -0.37 18.48 -14.35
CA ARG A 143 0.22 19.70 -14.90
C ARG A 143 0.86 19.47 -16.27
N ILE A 144 1.67 18.42 -16.42
CA ILE A 144 2.31 18.08 -17.70
C ILE A 144 1.26 17.76 -18.77
N ILE A 145 0.21 17.03 -18.40
CA ILE A 145 -0.89 16.71 -19.32
C ILE A 145 -1.61 17.99 -19.74
N ALA A 146 -1.93 18.88 -18.81
CA ALA A 146 -2.57 20.16 -19.12
C ALA A 146 -1.74 20.99 -20.10
N ASP A 147 -0.42 21.09 -19.87
CA ASP A 147 0.52 21.83 -20.71
C ASP A 147 0.59 21.26 -22.13
N LYS A 148 0.71 19.93 -22.27
CA LYS A 148 0.92 19.27 -23.56
C LYS A 148 -0.35 19.02 -24.36
N CYS A 149 -1.47 18.83 -23.67
CA CYS A 149 -2.75 18.52 -24.28
C CYS A 149 -3.59 19.77 -24.56
N GLY A 150 -3.10 20.96 -24.22
CA GLY A 150 -3.77 22.22 -24.57
C GLY A 150 -4.95 22.56 -23.66
N GLY A 151 -4.84 22.26 -22.36
CA GLY A 151 -5.85 22.64 -21.37
C GLY A 151 -7.22 21.98 -21.58
N LEU A 152 -7.25 20.75 -22.14
CA LEU A 152 -8.45 19.94 -22.36
C LEU A 152 -9.26 19.72 -21.06
N GLY A 153 -10.02 20.72 -20.60
CA GLY A 153 -11.04 20.58 -19.55
C GLY A 153 -10.65 19.73 -18.33
N VAL A 154 -9.36 19.62 -18.03
CA VAL A 154 -8.84 18.75 -16.99
C VAL A 154 -8.92 19.56 -15.72
N ASP A 155 -10.13 19.58 -15.17
CA ASP A 155 -10.38 20.12 -13.85
C ASP A 155 -9.50 19.37 -12.86
N ALA A 156 -8.45 20.05 -12.37
CA ALA A 156 -7.55 19.54 -11.36
C ALA A 156 -8.32 18.94 -10.17
N GLN A 157 -9.52 19.46 -9.86
CA GLN A 157 -10.37 18.96 -8.77
C GLN A 157 -10.97 17.57 -9.03
N GLN A 158 -11.10 17.13 -10.29
CA GLN A 158 -11.59 15.80 -10.61
C GLN A 158 -10.54 14.71 -10.31
N PHE A 159 -9.25 15.09 -10.29
CA PHE A 159 -8.13 14.16 -10.04
C PHE A 159 -7.89 13.84 -8.57
N HIS A 160 -8.43 14.64 -7.64
CA HIS A 160 -8.33 14.42 -6.20
C HIS A 160 -9.50 13.62 -5.59
N ARG A 161 -10.53 13.26 -6.39
CA ARG A 161 -11.74 12.58 -5.89
C ARG A 161 -11.74 11.06 -6.02
N TYR A 162 -10.62 10.45 -6.40
CA TYR A 162 -10.45 9.00 -6.45
C TYR A 162 -9.30 8.58 -5.54
#